data_AF-A0A5D6YAN8-F1
#
_entry.id   AF-A0A5D6YAN8-F1
#
_cell.length_a   1.000
_cell.length_b   1.000
_cell.length_c   1.000
_cell.angle_alpha   90.00
_cell.angle_beta   90.00
_cell.angle_gamma   90.00
#
_symmetry.space_group_name_H-M   'P 1'
#
loop_
_entity.id
_entity.type
_entity.pdbx_description
1 polymer ?
#
loop_
_entity_poly.entity_id
_entity_poly.type
_entity_poly.pdbx_seq_one_letter_code
_entity_poly.pdbx_strand_id
1 'polypeptide(L)'
;RALALSSAAGAALLALLFHAANDFAPLDAYLPPAAVDASVEGHFADSYYDARALFRSRARVVPGAALHSLPLPGFELEDLTIDVALVRGSSARAVVHISGTHGVEGFAGSGIQSALLQQLADDAASGAGGTAGAADAPTLVFVHALNPYGFAKLRRFNENNVDLNRNFLTPAEFEQRIAMDPNAFGYVDMLEVLNPPGPVTWTSLASTLYGAVRGELTHGKGSLKRAAVCGNYHFPRTIFFGGVEQQASGALLQRFLTEHLDVSKLEHIGLIDVHTGLGAPGVDTLLLKQGADSDVARAVFHDATVAVSGEEDDAAAKGYDGAAGFLCNGIAWFMPPHVAKLCLTQEFGTAPGVAVLKALVEENAMYHYAPTRRLPYGQKLRDVFYLHRSAKWKADVIERGVRVFEQLKQRLSSK
;
A
#
# COMPACT_ATOMS: atom_id res chain seq x y z
N ARG A 1 -29.71 -30.33 0.80
CA ARG A 1 -30.12 -29.32 -0.22
C ARG A 1 -30.94 -28.17 0.38
N ALA A 2 -32.01 -28.43 1.16
CA ALA A 2 -32.78 -27.36 1.82
C ALA A 2 -31.98 -26.49 2.82
N LEU A 3 -31.06 -27.07 3.60
CA LEU A 3 -30.16 -26.33 4.51
C LEU A 3 -29.10 -25.46 3.81
N ALA A 4 -28.78 -25.73 2.54
CA ALA A 4 -27.83 -24.92 1.76
C ALA A 4 -28.52 -23.73 1.08
N LEU A 5 -29.82 -23.85 0.80
CA LEU A 5 -30.65 -22.77 0.27
C LEU A 5 -30.96 -21.73 1.36
N SER A 6 -31.13 -22.15 2.63
CA SER A 6 -31.37 -21.23 3.75
C SER A 6 -30.13 -20.42 4.14
N SER A 7 -28.92 -20.99 4.04
CA SER A 7 -27.67 -20.28 4.31
C SER A 7 -27.31 -19.28 3.19
N ALA A 8 -27.53 -19.65 1.92
CA ALA A 8 -27.32 -18.75 0.78
C ALA A 8 -28.29 -17.56 0.81
N ALA A 9 -29.55 -17.78 1.17
CA ALA A 9 -30.54 -16.71 1.33
C ALA A 9 -30.19 -15.78 2.52
N GLY A 10 -29.71 -16.33 3.63
CA GLY A 10 -29.25 -15.54 4.78
C GLY A 10 -28.01 -14.69 4.45
N ALA A 11 -27.04 -15.25 3.73
CA ALA A 11 -25.85 -14.52 3.29
C ALA A 11 -26.21 -13.42 2.28
N ALA A 12 -27.10 -13.70 1.32
CA ALA A 12 -27.58 -12.70 0.36
C ALA A 12 -28.32 -11.54 1.07
N LEU A 13 -29.15 -11.84 2.08
CA LEU A 13 -29.87 -10.83 2.85
C LEU A 13 -28.92 -9.98 3.71
N LEU A 14 -27.96 -10.59 4.40
CA LEU A 14 -26.92 -9.87 5.16
C LEU A 14 -26.06 -8.99 4.25
N ALA A 15 -25.72 -9.46 3.05
CA ALA A 15 -24.95 -8.70 2.08
C ALA A 15 -25.75 -7.52 1.48
N LEU A 16 -27.05 -7.71 1.22
CA LEU A 16 -27.98 -6.66 0.82
C LEU A 16 -28.14 -5.60 1.93
N LEU A 17 -28.28 -6.02 3.18
CA LEU A 17 -28.36 -5.13 4.34
C LEU A 17 -27.06 -4.36 4.55
N PHE A 18 -25.91 -5.03 4.42
CA PHE A 18 -24.60 -4.39 4.49
C PHE A 18 -24.43 -3.35 3.39
N HIS A 19 -24.79 -3.68 2.14
CA HIS A 19 -24.74 -2.72 1.04
C HIS A 19 -25.67 -1.52 1.25
N ALA A 20 -26.94 -1.78 1.60
CA ALA A 20 -27.92 -0.72 1.85
C ALA A 20 -27.47 0.21 2.99
N ALA A 21 -26.77 -0.34 4.00
CA ALA A 21 -26.20 0.44 5.09
C ALA A 21 -24.91 1.19 4.71
N ASN A 22 -24.18 0.77 3.67
CA ASN A 22 -22.79 1.15 3.42
C ASN A 22 -22.54 1.85 2.08
N ASP A 23 -23.58 2.25 1.36
CA ASP A 23 -23.35 2.70 -0.01
C ASP A 23 -22.70 4.07 -0.11
N PHE A 24 -22.99 4.93 0.86
CA PHE A 24 -22.29 6.19 1.16
C PHE A 24 -22.32 6.57 2.65
N ALA A 25 -22.72 5.64 3.53
CA ALA A 25 -22.59 5.89 4.96
C ALA A 25 -21.11 5.86 5.33
N PRO A 26 -20.61 6.80 6.14
CA PRO A 26 -19.23 6.78 6.58
C PRO A 26 -19.00 5.52 7.42
N LEU A 27 -18.18 4.58 6.93
CA LEU A 27 -17.76 3.40 7.71
C LEU A 27 -16.94 3.77 8.95
N ASP A 28 -16.49 5.02 9.03
CA ASP A 28 -15.77 5.59 10.16
C ASP A 28 -16.70 6.28 11.18
N ALA A 29 -18.03 6.15 11.04
CA ALA A 29 -19.02 6.61 12.03
C ALA A 29 -19.13 5.68 13.26
N TYR A 30 -18.38 4.58 13.31
CA TYR A 30 -18.35 3.70 14.48
C TYR A 30 -17.44 4.31 15.55
N LEU A 31 -18.11 5.02 16.47
CA LEU A 31 -17.68 5.59 17.76
C LEU A 31 -17.67 7.13 17.74
N PRO A 32 -18.31 7.79 18.72
CA PRO A 32 -18.20 9.24 18.88
C PRO A 32 -16.72 9.61 18.99
N PRO A 33 -16.26 10.72 18.40
CA PRO A 33 -14.86 11.08 18.46
C PRO A 33 -14.43 11.17 19.92
N ALA A 34 -13.45 10.35 20.29
CA ALA A 34 -12.58 10.69 21.41
C ALA A 34 -12.03 12.10 21.15
N ALA A 35 -11.64 12.81 22.22
CA ALA A 35 -11.02 14.12 22.11
C ALA A 35 -10.02 14.12 20.94
N VAL A 36 -10.25 14.99 19.96
CA VAL A 36 -9.43 15.10 18.77
C VAL A 36 -8.09 15.67 19.20
N ASP A 37 -7.02 14.87 19.08
CA ASP A 37 -5.67 15.33 19.37
C ASP A 37 -5.12 16.07 18.14
N ALA A 38 -5.08 17.40 18.25
CA ALA A 38 -4.58 18.27 17.18
C ALA A 38 -3.13 17.96 16.78
N SER A 39 -2.32 17.39 17.69
CA SER A 39 -0.95 16.98 17.38
C SER A 39 -0.92 15.81 16.40
N VAL A 40 -1.84 14.85 16.54
CA VAL A 40 -1.99 13.73 15.61
C VAL A 40 -2.61 14.19 14.29
N GLU A 41 -3.69 14.98 14.36
CA GLU A 41 -4.40 15.48 13.17
C GLU A 41 -3.50 16.28 12.23
N GLY A 42 -2.56 17.07 12.78
CA GLY A 42 -1.63 17.90 12.03
C GLY A 42 -0.61 17.14 11.15
N HIS A 43 -0.64 15.81 11.18
CA HIS A 43 0.16 14.95 10.30
C HIS A 43 -0.60 14.46 9.07
N PHE A 44 -1.94 14.54 9.06
CA PHE A 44 -2.76 13.95 8.01
C PHE A 44 -3.34 14.99 7.06
N ALA A 45 -3.75 14.55 5.89
CA ALA A 45 -4.31 15.38 4.83
C ALA A 45 -5.48 14.67 4.13
N ASP A 46 -6.29 15.42 3.39
CA ASP A 46 -7.48 14.91 2.67
C ASP A 46 -7.32 14.88 1.16
N SER A 47 -6.22 15.42 0.63
CA SER A 47 -5.86 15.36 -0.79
C SER A 47 -4.37 15.07 -0.99
N TYR A 48 -4.01 14.57 -2.19
CA TYR A 48 -2.61 14.44 -2.61
C TYR A 48 -1.84 15.76 -2.52
N TYR A 49 -2.45 16.86 -2.96
CA TYR A 49 -1.79 18.16 -3.00
C TYR A 49 -1.49 18.70 -1.60
N ASP A 50 -2.42 18.51 -0.66
CA ASP A 50 -2.22 18.89 0.75
C ASP A 50 -1.18 17.98 1.42
N ALA A 51 -1.28 16.66 1.22
CA ALA A 51 -0.32 15.68 1.73
C ALA A 51 1.11 15.98 1.24
N ARG A 52 1.25 16.31 -0.06
CA ARG A 52 2.53 16.69 -0.66
C ARG A 52 3.03 18.02 -0.11
N ALA A 53 2.17 19.03 0.02
CA ALA A 53 2.57 20.32 0.59
C ALA A 53 3.06 20.16 2.03
N LEU A 54 2.38 19.33 2.83
CA LEU A 54 2.78 18.98 4.18
C LEU A 54 4.11 18.23 4.20
N PHE A 55 4.27 17.17 3.40
CA PHE A 55 5.55 16.45 3.29
C PHE A 55 6.72 17.38 2.94
N ARG A 56 6.55 18.22 1.91
CA ARG A 56 7.58 19.19 1.49
C ARG A 56 7.89 20.21 2.58
N SER A 57 6.89 20.69 3.32
CA SER A 57 7.11 21.66 4.41
C SER A 57 7.86 21.04 5.58
N ARG A 58 7.51 19.80 5.96
CA ARG A 58 8.19 19.03 7.01
C ARG A 58 9.63 18.69 6.61
N ALA A 59 9.86 18.28 5.37
CA ALA A 59 11.20 17.96 4.88
C ALA A 59 12.13 19.18 4.90
N ARG A 60 11.63 20.37 4.54
CA ARG A 60 12.44 21.61 4.49
C ARG A 60 12.99 22.07 5.83
N VAL A 61 12.32 21.74 6.93
CA VAL A 61 12.76 22.14 8.28
C VAL A 61 13.70 21.12 8.92
N VAL A 62 13.89 19.95 8.31
CA VAL A 62 14.89 18.96 8.76
C VAL A 62 16.29 19.42 8.33
N PRO A 63 17.22 19.66 9.27
CA PRO A 63 18.57 20.09 8.91
C PRO A 63 19.29 19.07 8.02
N GLY A 64 19.89 19.56 6.93
CA GLY A 64 20.64 18.71 6.00
C GLY A 64 19.79 17.83 5.07
N ALA A 65 18.46 17.90 5.14
CA ALA A 65 17.59 17.19 4.22
C ALA A 65 17.62 17.83 2.82
N ALA A 66 17.87 17.02 1.79
CA ALA A 66 17.69 17.40 0.40
C ALA A 66 16.30 16.96 -0.08
N LEU A 67 15.56 17.87 -0.68
CA LEU A 67 14.24 17.59 -1.27
C LEU A 67 14.36 17.50 -2.78
N HIS A 68 13.89 16.39 -3.34
CA HIS A 68 13.84 16.11 -4.76
C HIS A 68 12.40 15.90 -5.21
N SER A 69 12.10 16.29 -6.44
CA SER A 69 10.80 16.05 -7.07
C SER A 69 11.03 15.35 -8.39
N LEU A 70 10.35 14.22 -8.59
CA LEU A 70 10.42 13.39 -9.79
C LEU A 70 9.07 13.53 -10.51
N PRO A 71 8.98 14.37 -11.57
CA PRO A 71 7.74 14.53 -12.32
C PRO A 71 7.29 13.21 -12.95
N LEU A 72 6.00 12.90 -12.83
CA LEU A 72 5.39 11.78 -13.52
C LEU A 72 5.25 12.14 -15.02
N PRO A 73 5.88 11.37 -15.94
CA PRO A 73 5.84 11.69 -17.37
C PRO A 73 4.41 11.77 -17.90
N GLY A 74 4.10 12.84 -18.63
CA GLY A 74 2.78 13.07 -19.23
C GLY A 74 1.74 13.69 -18.28
N PHE A 75 2.13 14.02 -17.04
CA PHE A 75 1.28 14.67 -16.05
C PHE A 75 1.96 15.90 -15.42
N GLU A 76 2.84 16.55 -16.19
CA GLU A 76 3.56 17.75 -15.76
C GLU A 76 2.62 18.95 -15.54
N LEU A 77 1.52 19.04 -16.29
CA LEU A 77 0.53 20.11 -16.16
C LEU A 77 -0.32 19.98 -14.89
N GLU A 78 -0.61 18.75 -14.48
CA GLU A 78 -1.25 18.42 -13.21
C GLU A 78 -0.29 18.49 -12.02
N ASP A 79 0.99 18.79 -12.29
CA ASP A 79 2.07 18.84 -11.32
C ASP A 79 2.10 17.56 -10.49
N LEU A 80 2.02 16.38 -11.12
CA LEU A 80 2.11 15.12 -10.39
C LEU A 80 3.57 14.69 -10.25
N THR A 81 4.03 14.60 -9.00
CA THR A 81 5.42 14.28 -8.64
C THR A 81 5.49 13.20 -7.58
N ILE A 82 6.51 12.33 -7.68
CA ILE A 82 7.03 11.58 -6.54
C ILE A 82 8.03 12.52 -5.84
N ASP A 83 7.81 12.83 -4.58
CA ASP A 83 8.71 13.71 -3.82
C ASP A 83 9.59 12.87 -2.89
N VAL A 84 10.88 13.18 -2.85
CA VAL A 84 11.84 12.42 -2.04
C VAL A 84 12.60 13.35 -1.11
N ALA A 85 12.51 13.09 0.19
CA ALA A 85 13.36 13.73 1.20
C ALA A 85 14.52 12.80 1.54
N LEU A 86 15.74 13.29 1.36
CA LEU A 86 16.98 12.56 1.56
C LEU A 86 17.78 13.20 2.69
N VAL A 87 17.93 12.48 3.81
CA VAL A 87 18.78 12.88 4.94
C VAL A 87 20.04 12.02 4.91
N ARG A 88 21.19 12.65 4.65
CA ARG A 88 22.45 11.94 4.48
C ARG A 88 22.97 11.41 5.82
N GLY A 89 23.34 10.14 5.85
CA GLY A 89 24.09 9.49 6.92
C GLY A 89 25.29 8.73 6.35
N SER A 90 25.65 7.61 6.98
CA SER A 90 26.60 6.64 6.45
C SER A 90 26.22 6.19 5.04
N SER A 91 27.23 6.10 4.15
CA SER A 91 27.06 5.54 2.81
C SER A 91 26.92 4.02 2.82
N ALA A 92 27.23 3.37 3.94
CA ALA A 92 27.14 1.92 4.08
C ALA A 92 25.72 1.43 4.40
N ARG A 93 24.83 2.33 4.84
CA ARG A 93 23.51 1.95 5.38
C ARG A 93 22.44 2.90 4.87
N ALA A 94 21.29 2.37 4.45
CA ALA A 94 20.14 3.19 4.05
C ALA A 94 18.81 2.65 4.58
N VAL A 95 17.92 3.54 5.01
CA VAL A 95 16.51 3.24 5.29
C VAL A 95 15.65 3.95 4.26
N VAL A 96 14.82 3.20 3.54
CA VAL A 96 13.86 3.72 2.57
C VAL A 96 12.45 3.53 3.11
N HIS A 97 11.71 4.62 3.28
CA HIS A 97 10.31 4.59 3.70
C HIS A 97 9.42 5.11 2.59
N ILE A 98 8.51 4.27 2.10
CA ILE A 98 7.70 4.52 0.91
C ILE A 98 6.25 4.67 1.31
N SER A 99 5.62 5.71 0.78
CA SER A 99 4.17 5.91 0.86
C SER A 99 3.54 5.91 -0.52
N GLY A 100 2.30 5.42 -0.59
CA GLY A 100 1.48 5.58 -1.77
C GLY A 100 1.90 4.71 -2.95
N THR A 101 2.44 3.51 -2.73
CA THR A 101 2.57 2.48 -3.78
C THR A 101 1.20 2.18 -4.40
N HIS A 102 0.19 2.05 -3.53
CA HIS A 102 -1.21 2.22 -3.91
C HIS A 102 -1.67 3.64 -3.58
N GLY A 103 -2.29 4.32 -4.53
CA GLY A 103 -2.57 5.75 -4.42
C GLY A 103 -3.40 6.14 -3.18
N VAL A 104 -4.56 5.50 -2.97
CA VAL A 104 -5.45 5.75 -1.82
C VAL A 104 -4.87 5.35 -0.46
N GLU A 105 -3.82 4.55 -0.44
CA GLU A 105 -3.13 4.15 0.80
C GLU A 105 -2.03 5.15 1.16
N GLY A 106 -1.71 6.07 0.23
CA GLY A 106 -0.72 7.13 0.41
C GLY A 106 -1.02 8.08 1.56
N PHE A 107 -2.29 8.25 1.95
CA PHE A 107 -2.67 9.08 3.10
C PHE A 107 -2.06 8.58 4.42
N ALA A 108 -2.08 7.27 4.66
CA ALA A 108 -1.54 6.67 5.87
C ALA A 108 -0.01 6.82 5.94
N GLY A 109 0.67 6.40 4.86
CA GLY A 109 2.13 6.50 4.77
C GLY A 109 2.63 7.95 4.78
N SER A 110 1.90 8.88 4.16
CA SER A 110 2.21 10.32 4.20
C SER A 110 2.08 10.88 5.61
N GLY A 111 1.06 10.46 6.38
CA GLY A 111 0.92 10.80 7.79
C GLY A 111 2.12 10.37 8.62
N ILE A 112 2.55 9.11 8.48
CA ILE A 112 3.75 8.58 9.16
C ILE A 112 4.99 9.38 8.77
N GLN A 113 5.19 9.66 7.47
CA GLN A 113 6.31 10.47 6.99
C GLN A 113 6.28 11.89 7.57
N SER A 114 5.10 12.51 7.68
CA SER A 114 4.98 13.83 8.31
C SER A 114 5.40 13.80 9.78
N ALA A 115 5.04 12.76 10.53
CA ALA A 115 5.42 12.62 11.93
C ALA A 115 6.93 12.37 12.09
N LEU A 116 7.50 11.46 11.29
CA LEU A 116 8.93 11.17 11.30
C LEU A 116 9.79 12.40 10.94
N LEU A 117 9.41 13.15 9.91
CA LEU A 117 10.11 14.37 9.52
C LEU A 117 9.99 15.46 10.60
N GLN A 118 8.84 15.59 11.26
CA GLN A 118 8.70 16.50 12.39
C GLN A 118 9.61 16.09 13.55
N GLN A 119 9.60 14.81 13.92
CA GLN A 119 10.47 14.27 14.98
C GLN A 119 11.95 14.53 14.68
N LEU A 120 12.41 14.31 13.44
CA LEU A 120 13.78 14.61 13.03
C LEU A 120 14.15 16.09 13.17
N ALA A 121 13.22 17.01 12.86
CA ALA A 121 13.43 18.44 13.02
C ALA A 121 13.49 18.84 14.51
N ASP A 122 12.60 18.29 15.32
CA ASP A 122 12.51 18.57 16.76
C ASP A 122 13.73 18.02 17.53
N ASP A 123 14.19 16.82 17.18
CA ASP A 123 15.41 16.20 17.73
C ASP A 123 16.66 17.04 17.42
N ALA A 124 16.72 17.60 16.20
CA ALA A 124 17.81 18.47 15.81
C ALA A 124 17.76 19.83 16.52
N ALA A 125 16.56 20.40 16.71
CA ALA A 125 16.38 21.68 17.40
C ALA A 125 16.67 21.60 18.91
N SER A 126 16.32 20.49 19.54
CA SER A 126 16.51 20.26 20.98
C SER A 126 17.93 19.81 21.36
N GLY A 127 18.77 19.48 20.37
CA GLY A 127 20.08 18.87 20.61
C GLY A 127 20.01 17.43 21.13
N ALA A 128 18.80 16.85 21.21
CA ALA A 128 18.58 15.44 21.55
C ALA A 128 18.95 14.50 20.39
N GLY A 129 19.22 15.04 19.20
CA GLY A 129 19.59 14.35 17.96
C GLY A 129 20.94 13.62 17.96
N GLY A 130 21.28 12.91 19.04
CA GLY A 130 22.47 12.07 19.18
C GLY A 130 22.59 10.91 18.17
N THR A 131 21.72 10.82 17.18
CA THR A 131 21.77 9.82 16.10
C THR A 131 21.82 10.42 14.70
N ALA A 132 21.18 11.55 14.41
CA ALA A 132 21.20 12.16 13.06
C ALA A 132 22.56 12.74 12.65
N GLY A 133 23.51 12.84 13.58
CA GLY A 133 24.91 13.24 13.33
C GLY A 133 25.95 12.19 13.74
N ALA A 134 25.54 10.99 14.16
CA ALA A 134 26.48 9.91 14.40
C ALA A 134 27.00 9.41 13.05
N ALA A 135 28.33 9.27 12.92
CA ALA A 135 28.97 8.80 11.68
C ALA A 135 28.38 7.47 11.16
N ASP A 136 27.72 6.70 12.04
CA ASP A 136 27.14 5.41 11.75
C ASP A 136 25.64 5.39 11.39
N ALA A 137 24.91 6.49 11.55
CA ALA A 137 23.48 6.50 11.26
C ALA A 137 23.19 6.27 9.77
N PRO A 138 22.14 5.53 9.40
CA PRO A 138 21.83 5.27 8.00
C PRO A 138 21.39 6.54 7.27
N THR A 139 21.67 6.58 5.97
CA THR A 139 21.00 7.53 5.06
C THR A 139 19.50 7.26 5.06
N LEU A 140 18.67 8.28 5.30
CA LEU A 140 17.21 8.15 5.32
C LEU A 140 16.64 8.67 4.01
N VAL A 141 15.78 7.87 3.38
CA VAL A 141 15.11 8.18 2.11
C VAL A 141 13.60 8.05 2.30
N PHE A 142 12.89 9.18 2.35
CA PHE A 142 11.43 9.19 2.41
C PHE A 142 10.87 9.43 1.01
N VAL A 143 10.19 8.44 0.45
CA VAL A 143 9.53 8.53 -0.87
C VAL A 143 8.05 8.81 -0.65
N HIS A 144 7.64 10.05 -0.88
CA HIS A 144 6.26 10.49 -0.76
C HIS A 144 5.51 10.32 -2.07
N ALA A 145 4.45 9.51 -2.02
CA ALA A 145 3.51 9.26 -3.10
C ALA A 145 4.14 8.59 -4.34
N LEU A 146 4.60 7.34 -4.23
CA LEU A 146 5.15 6.58 -5.37
C LEU A 146 4.18 6.49 -6.56
N ASN A 147 2.88 6.41 -6.30
CA ASN A 147 1.81 6.51 -7.29
C ASN A 147 1.08 7.87 -7.16
N PRO A 148 1.67 8.97 -7.67
CA PRO A 148 1.06 10.30 -7.51
C PRO A 148 -0.25 10.41 -8.30
N TYR A 149 -0.39 9.70 -9.43
CA TYR A 149 -1.65 9.62 -10.18
C TYR A 149 -2.76 8.99 -9.35
N GLY A 150 -2.54 7.78 -8.84
CA GLY A 150 -3.53 7.07 -8.05
C GLY A 150 -3.91 7.87 -6.82
N PHE A 151 -2.93 8.48 -6.14
CA PHE A 151 -3.18 9.29 -4.95
C PHE A 151 -4.05 10.51 -5.29
N ALA A 152 -3.67 11.30 -6.31
CA ALA A 152 -4.42 12.48 -6.73
C ALA A 152 -5.84 12.15 -7.25
N LYS A 153 -6.02 10.97 -7.85
CA LYS A 153 -7.30 10.54 -8.43
C LYS A 153 -8.13 9.66 -7.48
N LEU A 154 -7.68 9.43 -6.24
CA LEU A 154 -8.31 8.52 -5.28
C LEU A 154 -8.51 7.10 -5.86
N ARG A 155 -7.43 6.53 -6.39
CA ARG A 155 -7.35 5.16 -6.92
C ARG A 155 -6.30 4.35 -6.18
N ARG A 156 -6.45 3.03 -6.21
CA ARG A 156 -5.35 2.11 -5.90
C ARG A 156 -4.29 2.12 -7.00
N PHE A 157 -4.74 2.03 -8.24
CA PHE A 157 -3.93 1.81 -9.44
C PHE A 157 -3.31 3.10 -10.01
N ASN A 158 -2.30 2.96 -10.86
CA ASN A 158 -1.65 4.08 -11.54
C ASN A 158 -2.47 4.57 -12.76
N GLU A 159 -1.88 5.49 -13.53
CA GLU A 159 -2.42 6.08 -14.77
C GLU A 159 -2.82 5.05 -15.83
N ASN A 160 -2.15 3.90 -15.85
CA ASN A 160 -2.36 2.80 -16.80
C ASN A 160 -3.22 1.68 -16.21
N ASN A 161 -3.89 1.92 -15.07
CA ASN A 161 -4.65 0.91 -14.33
C ASN A 161 -3.81 -0.25 -13.82
N VAL A 162 -2.49 -0.04 -13.67
CA VAL A 162 -1.56 -1.04 -13.14
C VAL A 162 -1.51 -0.93 -11.62
N ASP A 163 -1.59 -2.08 -10.95
CA ASP A 163 -1.24 -2.23 -9.55
C ASP A 163 0.29 -2.26 -9.43
N LEU A 164 0.87 -1.18 -8.89
CA LEU A 164 2.33 -1.06 -8.78
C LEU A 164 2.93 -2.16 -7.92
N ASN A 165 2.21 -2.69 -6.92
CA ASN A 165 2.67 -3.79 -6.08
C ASN A 165 2.48 -5.17 -6.77
N ARG A 166 2.18 -5.19 -8.07
CA ARG A 166 2.28 -6.34 -8.98
C ARG A 166 3.17 -6.06 -10.19
N ASN A 167 3.84 -4.91 -10.25
CA ASN A 167 4.55 -4.46 -11.45
C ASN A 167 6.08 -4.51 -11.32
N PHE A 168 6.62 -4.66 -10.12
CA PHE A 168 8.07 -4.69 -9.90
C PHE A 168 8.68 -6.04 -10.31
N LEU A 169 8.74 -6.26 -11.62
CA LEU A 169 9.24 -7.47 -12.28
C LEU A 169 10.36 -7.13 -13.28
N THR A 170 11.26 -8.08 -13.48
CA THR A 170 12.23 -8.08 -14.58
C THR A 170 11.52 -8.30 -15.93
N PRO A 171 12.13 -7.93 -17.07
CA PRO A 171 11.60 -8.26 -18.39
C PRO A 171 11.31 -9.76 -18.56
N ALA A 172 12.21 -10.63 -18.09
CA ALA A 172 12.03 -12.08 -18.15
C ALA A 172 10.87 -12.57 -17.27
N GLU A 173 10.68 -11.98 -16.08
CA GLU A 173 9.53 -12.29 -15.24
C GLU A 173 8.21 -11.81 -15.87
N PHE A 174 8.19 -10.64 -16.53
CA PHE A 174 7.02 -10.21 -17.30
C PHE A 174 6.69 -11.21 -18.41
N GLU A 175 7.67 -11.61 -19.22
CA GLU A 175 7.48 -12.64 -20.25
C GLU A 175 6.90 -13.93 -19.66
N GLN A 176 7.42 -14.39 -18.52
CA GLN A 176 6.89 -15.56 -17.81
C GLN A 176 5.45 -15.36 -17.35
N ARG A 177 5.10 -14.20 -16.78
CA ARG A 177 3.74 -13.89 -16.30
C ARG A 177 2.73 -13.79 -17.43
N ILE A 178 3.15 -13.26 -18.58
CA ILE A 178 2.32 -13.12 -19.79
C ILE A 178 2.15 -14.47 -20.50
N ALA A 179 3.17 -15.34 -20.46
CA ALA A 179 3.08 -16.68 -21.06
C ALA A 179 2.29 -17.69 -20.20
N MET A 180 2.11 -17.40 -18.91
CA MET A 180 1.37 -18.25 -17.99
C MET A 180 -0.12 -18.29 -18.33
N ASP A 181 -0.78 -19.43 -18.08
CA ASP A 181 -2.24 -19.53 -18.20
C ASP A 181 -2.91 -18.41 -17.37
N PRO A 182 -3.77 -17.55 -17.98
CA PRO A 182 -4.47 -16.48 -17.27
C PRO A 182 -5.33 -16.98 -16.10
N ASN A 183 -5.71 -18.26 -16.09
CA ASN A 183 -6.47 -18.86 -14.99
C ASN A 183 -5.64 -19.71 -14.02
N ALA A 184 -4.30 -19.69 -14.10
CA ALA A 184 -3.42 -20.47 -13.21
C ALA A 184 -3.72 -20.24 -11.71
N PHE A 185 -4.25 -19.06 -11.35
CA PHE A 185 -4.63 -18.69 -9.99
C PHE A 185 -6.14 -18.48 -9.79
N GLY A 186 -6.98 -18.85 -10.76
CA GLY A 186 -8.45 -18.73 -10.67
C GLY A 186 -9.00 -17.33 -11.01
N TYR A 187 -8.20 -16.46 -11.65
CA TYR A 187 -8.63 -15.09 -11.97
C TYR A 187 -9.78 -15.06 -13.00
N VAL A 188 -9.72 -15.92 -14.02
CA VAL A 188 -10.76 -15.99 -15.06
C VAL A 188 -12.08 -16.49 -14.47
N ASP A 189 -12.03 -17.44 -13.53
CA ASP A 189 -13.21 -17.95 -12.83
C ASP A 189 -13.96 -16.87 -12.03
N MET A 190 -13.23 -15.83 -11.59
CA MET A 190 -13.76 -14.71 -10.80
C MET A 190 -13.90 -13.42 -11.61
N LEU A 191 -13.64 -13.44 -12.93
CA LEU A 191 -13.47 -12.24 -13.74
C LEU A 191 -14.68 -11.31 -13.70
N GLU A 192 -15.88 -11.85 -13.93
CA GLU A 192 -17.13 -11.07 -13.94
C GLU A 192 -17.49 -10.51 -12.56
N VAL A 193 -17.10 -11.21 -11.49
CA VAL A 193 -17.31 -10.79 -10.10
C VAL A 193 -16.43 -9.61 -9.77
N LEU A 194 -15.15 -9.73 -10.11
CA LEU A 194 -14.13 -8.71 -9.84
C LEU A 194 -14.21 -7.52 -10.80
N ASN A 195 -14.80 -7.71 -11.99
CA ASN A 195 -14.77 -6.73 -13.08
C ASN A 195 -16.09 -6.69 -13.84
N PRO A 196 -17.14 -6.07 -13.26
CA PRO A 196 -18.43 -5.96 -13.93
C PRO A 196 -18.30 -5.21 -15.27
N PRO A 197 -19.00 -5.65 -16.33
CA PRO A 197 -18.79 -5.18 -17.71
C PRO A 197 -19.43 -3.81 -18.01
N GLY A 198 -19.73 -3.01 -17.00
CA GLY A 198 -20.42 -1.73 -17.17
C GLY A 198 -20.40 -0.86 -15.90
N PRO A 199 -21.01 0.33 -15.95
CA PRO A 199 -21.14 1.20 -14.79
C PRO A 199 -21.85 0.48 -13.65
N VAL A 200 -21.45 0.80 -12.42
CA VAL A 200 -22.13 0.27 -11.24
C VAL A 200 -23.55 0.80 -11.20
N THR A 201 -24.50 -0.11 -11.09
CA THR A 201 -25.92 0.16 -10.86
C THR A 201 -26.38 -0.57 -9.61
N TRP A 202 -27.56 -0.24 -9.11
CA TRP A 202 -28.17 -0.98 -8.00
C TRP A 202 -28.33 -2.49 -8.31
N THR A 203 -28.49 -2.84 -9.60
CA THR A 203 -28.62 -4.23 -10.05
C THR A 203 -27.28 -4.95 -10.23
N SER A 204 -26.21 -4.26 -10.62
CA SER A 204 -24.88 -4.87 -10.81
C SER A 204 -24.28 -5.40 -9.49
N LEU A 205 -24.74 -4.89 -8.36
CA LEU A 205 -24.28 -5.29 -7.04
C LEU A 205 -24.80 -6.66 -6.60
N ALA A 206 -26.09 -6.93 -6.77
CA ALA A 206 -26.66 -8.23 -6.43
C ALA A 206 -25.93 -9.35 -7.18
N SER A 207 -25.55 -9.09 -8.44
CA SER A 207 -24.73 -10.00 -9.24
C SER A 207 -23.28 -10.14 -8.74
N THR A 208 -22.61 -9.07 -8.30
CA THR A 208 -21.25 -9.15 -7.75
C THR A 208 -21.22 -9.93 -6.43
N LEU A 209 -22.16 -9.66 -5.52
CA LEU A 209 -22.22 -10.35 -4.23
C LEU A 209 -22.66 -11.82 -4.38
N TYR A 210 -23.66 -12.09 -5.22
CA TYR A 210 -24.03 -13.45 -5.58
C TYR A 210 -22.85 -14.18 -6.25
N GLY A 211 -22.15 -13.51 -7.15
CA GLY A 211 -20.98 -14.03 -7.84
C GLY A 211 -19.84 -14.38 -6.87
N ALA A 212 -19.56 -13.53 -5.88
CA ALA A 212 -18.55 -13.77 -4.85
C ALA A 212 -18.92 -14.98 -3.97
N VAL A 213 -20.16 -15.06 -3.49
CA VAL A 213 -20.64 -16.21 -2.69
C VAL A 213 -20.64 -17.50 -3.53
N ARG A 214 -21.13 -17.43 -4.77
CA ARG A 214 -21.10 -18.56 -5.70
C ARG A 214 -19.68 -19.01 -5.94
N GLY A 215 -18.76 -18.10 -6.21
CA GLY A 215 -17.35 -18.38 -6.47
C GLY A 215 -16.68 -19.10 -5.30
N GLU A 216 -16.87 -18.62 -4.08
CA GLU A 216 -16.37 -19.27 -2.87
C GLU A 216 -16.97 -20.68 -2.64
N LEU A 217 -18.25 -20.88 -3.00
CA LEU A 217 -18.90 -22.19 -2.92
C LEU A 217 -18.45 -23.15 -4.03
N THR A 218 -18.15 -22.66 -5.23
CA THR A 218 -17.79 -23.50 -6.38
C THR A 218 -16.30 -23.79 -6.47
N HIS A 219 -15.44 -22.83 -6.07
CA HIS A 219 -13.99 -22.92 -6.19
C HIS A 219 -13.27 -23.05 -4.84
N GLY A 220 -14.02 -23.07 -3.74
CA GLY A 220 -13.50 -23.28 -2.39
C GLY A 220 -13.18 -21.99 -1.64
N LYS A 221 -13.07 -22.12 -0.31
CA LYS A 221 -12.85 -21.01 0.61
C LYS A 221 -11.53 -20.28 0.32
N GLY A 222 -11.59 -18.97 0.13
CA GLY A 222 -10.43 -18.11 -0.14
C GLY A 222 -10.04 -18.02 -1.62
N SER A 223 -10.78 -18.66 -2.53
CA SER A 223 -10.53 -18.61 -3.97
C SER A 223 -10.63 -17.20 -4.53
N LEU A 224 -11.58 -16.38 -4.04
CA LEU A 224 -11.72 -14.99 -4.46
C LEU A 224 -10.52 -14.14 -4.02
N LYS A 225 -10.09 -14.32 -2.76
CA LYS A 225 -8.89 -13.64 -2.23
C LYS A 225 -7.68 -14.01 -3.07
N ARG A 226 -7.43 -15.31 -3.29
CA ARG A 226 -6.29 -15.80 -4.07
C ARG A 226 -6.29 -15.26 -5.50
N ALA A 227 -7.42 -15.35 -6.19
CA ALA A 227 -7.59 -14.80 -7.54
C ALA A 227 -7.22 -13.31 -7.57
N ALA A 228 -7.80 -12.51 -6.67
CA ALA A 228 -7.52 -11.09 -6.57
C ALA A 228 -6.04 -10.78 -6.27
N VAL A 229 -5.47 -11.38 -5.21
CA VAL A 229 -4.13 -11.01 -4.74
C VAL A 229 -3.01 -11.56 -5.61
N CYS A 230 -3.19 -12.64 -6.38
CA CYS A 230 -2.18 -13.10 -7.34
C CYS A 230 -2.03 -12.16 -8.55
N GLY A 231 -2.98 -11.24 -8.73
CA GLY A 231 -3.03 -10.30 -9.84
C GLY A 231 -3.27 -10.98 -11.19
N ASN A 232 -3.28 -10.18 -12.24
CA ASN A 232 -3.41 -10.66 -13.62
C ASN A 232 -2.50 -9.85 -14.56
N TYR A 233 -2.09 -10.43 -15.67
CA TYR A 233 -1.18 -9.81 -16.66
C TYR A 233 -1.76 -9.85 -18.08
N HIS A 234 -3.07 -10.10 -18.18
CA HIS A 234 -3.77 -10.34 -19.45
C HIS A 234 -4.89 -9.33 -19.71
N PHE A 235 -5.46 -8.74 -18.66
CA PHE A 235 -6.69 -7.94 -18.75
C PHE A 235 -6.43 -6.51 -18.23
N PRO A 236 -6.01 -5.56 -19.09
CA PRO A 236 -5.54 -4.25 -18.64
C PRO A 236 -6.59 -3.36 -17.95
N ARG A 237 -7.88 -3.65 -18.15
CA ARG A 237 -8.99 -2.88 -17.55
C ARG A 237 -9.51 -3.46 -16.24
N THR A 238 -8.84 -4.49 -15.71
CA THR A 238 -9.31 -5.20 -14.52
C THR A 238 -8.50 -4.84 -13.29
N ILE A 239 -9.09 -5.04 -12.11
CA ILE A 239 -8.39 -4.81 -10.85
C ILE A 239 -7.20 -5.76 -10.68
N PHE A 240 -6.15 -5.30 -10.01
CA PHE A 240 -4.91 -6.06 -9.81
C PHE A 240 -4.19 -6.45 -11.11
N PHE A 241 -4.35 -5.67 -12.18
CA PHE A 241 -3.54 -5.81 -13.38
C PHE A 241 -2.09 -5.40 -13.10
N GLY A 242 -1.13 -6.29 -13.33
CA GLY A 242 0.30 -6.06 -13.04
C GLY A 242 1.07 -5.34 -14.14
N GLY A 243 0.43 -4.99 -15.26
CA GLY A 243 1.09 -4.42 -16.43
C GLY A 243 1.75 -5.47 -17.31
N VAL A 244 2.40 -5.01 -18.39
CA VAL A 244 3.21 -5.85 -19.30
C VAL A 244 4.67 -5.39 -19.36
N GLU A 245 5.00 -4.32 -18.66
CA GLU A 245 6.32 -3.73 -18.55
C GLU A 245 6.40 -2.84 -17.29
N GLN A 246 7.62 -2.50 -16.88
CA GLN A 246 7.86 -1.64 -15.72
C GLN A 246 7.23 -0.25 -15.91
N GLN A 247 6.43 0.19 -14.94
CA GLN A 247 5.77 1.49 -14.97
C GLN A 247 6.72 2.64 -14.60
N ALA A 248 6.36 3.86 -15.02
CA ALA A 248 7.18 5.06 -14.82
C ALA A 248 7.57 5.29 -13.35
N SER A 249 6.65 5.11 -12.40
CA SER A 249 6.93 5.25 -10.97
C SER A 249 8.08 4.37 -10.49
N GLY A 250 8.10 3.10 -10.90
CA GLY A 250 9.14 2.14 -10.51
C GLY A 250 10.49 2.51 -11.13
N ALA A 251 10.49 2.92 -12.40
CA ALA A 251 11.70 3.34 -13.11
C ALA A 251 12.29 4.64 -12.54
N LEU A 252 11.45 5.61 -12.14
CA LEU A 252 11.86 6.84 -11.48
C LEU A 252 12.49 6.57 -10.11
N LEU A 253 11.86 5.72 -9.30
CA LEU A 253 12.39 5.33 -7.98
C LEU A 253 13.72 4.60 -8.11
N GLN A 254 13.81 3.64 -9.03
CA GLN A 254 15.05 2.89 -9.29
C GLN A 254 16.18 3.84 -9.67
N ARG A 255 15.95 4.73 -10.63
CA ARG A 255 16.93 5.73 -11.05
C ARG A 255 17.39 6.61 -9.90
N PHE A 256 16.45 7.14 -9.13
CA PHE A 256 16.75 7.99 -7.98
C PHE A 256 17.64 7.25 -6.96
N LEU A 257 17.28 6.02 -6.59
CA LEU A 257 18.06 5.25 -5.62
C LEU A 257 19.46 4.93 -6.15
N THR A 258 19.61 4.58 -7.43
CA THR A 258 20.92 4.33 -8.05
C THR A 258 21.79 5.59 -8.15
N GLU A 259 21.20 6.75 -8.43
CA GLU A 259 21.93 8.03 -8.53
C GLU A 259 22.34 8.57 -7.16
N HIS A 260 21.52 8.35 -6.13
CA HIS A 260 21.72 8.97 -4.82
C HIS A 260 22.35 8.06 -3.77
N LEU A 261 22.28 6.73 -3.89
CA LEU A 261 22.96 5.80 -2.99
C LEU A 261 24.27 5.31 -3.64
N ASP A 262 25.38 5.42 -2.90
CA ASP A 262 26.68 4.87 -3.33
C ASP A 262 26.64 3.34 -3.17
N VAL A 263 26.07 2.64 -4.17
CA VAL A 263 25.88 1.18 -4.15
C VAL A 263 27.20 0.40 -4.02
N SER A 264 28.34 1.02 -4.30
CA SER A 264 29.67 0.42 -4.12
C SER A 264 30.08 0.32 -2.66
N LYS A 265 29.57 1.24 -1.81
CA LYS A 265 29.82 1.27 -0.36
C LYS A 265 28.65 0.77 0.46
N LEU A 266 27.46 0.72 -0.12
CA LEU A 266 26.26 0.25 0.55
C LEU A 266 26.42 -1.22 0.96
N GLU A 267 26.20 -1.51 2.24
CA GLU A 267 26.27 -2.85 2.82
C GLU A 267 24.89 -3.31 3.31
N HIS A 268 24.08 -2.37 3.83
CA HIS A 268 22.77 -2.66 4.41
C HIS A 268 21.70 -1.70 3.89
N ILE A 269 20.56 -2.25 3.49
CA ILE A 269 19.37 -1.47 3.15
C ILE A 269 18.11 -2.03 3.81
N GLY A 270 17.38 -1.16 4.49
CA GLY A 270 16.09 -1.42 5.11
C GLY A 270 15.00 -0.72 4.34
N LEU A 271 13.89 -1.38 4.07
CA LEU A 271 12.77 -0.84 3.29
C LEU A 271 11.45 -1.08 4.00
N ILE A 272 10.64 -0.02 4.09
CA ILE A 272 9.28 -0.05 4.62
C ILE A 272 8.36 0.48 3.53
N ASP A 273 7.46 -0.38 3.03
CA ASP A 273 6.39 0.01 2.12
C ASP A 273 5.06 0.00 2.88
N VAL A 274 4.47 1.18 3.09
CA VAL A 274 3.26 1.32 3.90
C VAL A 274 2.02 1.05 3.05
N HIS A 275 1.20 0.13 3.55
CA HIS A 275 -0.06 -0.29 2.97
C HIS A 275 -1.19 -0.23 3.99
N THR A 276 -2.41 -0.25 3.48
CA THR A 276 -3.63 -0.31 4.30
C THR A 276 -4.63 -1.26 3.65
N GLY A 277 -5.54 -1.83 4.42
CA GLY A 277 -6.64 -2.66 3.88
C GLY A 277 -6.74 -4.06 4.45
N LEU A 278 -5.80 -4.49 5.29
CA LEU A 278 -5.78 -5.83 5.86
C LEU A 278 -5.51 -5.81 7.37
N GLY A 279 -6.32 -6.56 8.12
CA GLY A 279 -6.22 -6.67 9.57
C GLY A 279 -7.27 -5.84 10.32
N ALA A 280 -7.15 -5.78 11.65
CA ALA A 280 -8.03 -4.98 12.48
C ALA A 280 -7.68 -3.48 12.39
N PRO A 281 -8.67 -2.55 12.46
CA PRO A 281 -8.43 -1.12 12.37
C PRO A 281 -7.26 -0.64 13.26
N GLY A 282 -6.25 -0.02 12.65
CA GLY A 282 -5.12 0.60 13.35
C GLY A 282 -4.05 -0.38 13.83
N VAL A 283 -4.25 -1.69 13.61
CA VAL A 283 -3.26 -2.73 13.90
C VAL A 283 -2.48 -3.04 12.64
N ASP A 284 -1.16 -3.01 12.72
CA ASP A 284 -0.28 -3.36 11.61
C ASP A 284 0.14 -4.84 11.64
N THR A 285 0.41 -5.36 10.44
CA THR A 285 1.09 -6.63 10.22
C THR A 285 2.27 -6.38 9.31
N LEU A 286 3.45 -6.88 9.70
CA LEU A 286 4.68 -6.76 8.93
C LEU A 286 4.79 -7.97 8.02
N LEU A 287 4.45 -7.76 6.75
CA LEU A 287 4.51 -8.78 5.72
C LEU A 287 5.89 -8.83 5.10
N LEU A 288 6.52 -10.00 5.20
CA LEU A 288 7.78 -10.33 4.54
C LEU A 288 7.50 -11.15 3.27
N LYS A 289 8.47 -11.14 2.36
CA LYS A 289 8.46 -12.04 1.20
C LYS A 289 8.73 -13.48 1.63
N GLN A 290 8.20 -14.46 0.88
CA GLN A 290 8.71 -15.84 0.92
C GLN A 290 10.23 -15.89 0.76
N GLY A 291 10.87 -16.67 1.62
CA GLY A 291 12.33 -16.83 1.66
C GLY A 291 13.07 -15.68 2.34
N ALA A 292 12.38 -14.68 2.90
CA ALA A 292 13.00 -13.70 3.78
C ALA A 292 13.39 -14.34 5.11
N ASP A 293 14.45 -13.81 5.74
CA ASP A 293 14.87 -14.22 7.07
C ASP A 293 13.90 -13.67 8.13
N SER A 294 12.85 -14.47 8.39
CA SER A 294 11.80 -14.11 9.34
C SER A 294 12.30 -14.04 10.79
N ASP A 295 13.38 -14.72 11.13
CA ASP A 295 13.95 -14.70 12.49
C ASP A 295 14.66 -13.38 12.76
N VAL A 296 15.42 -12.86 11.78
CA VAL A 296 15.98 -11.51 11.86
C VAL A 296 14.87 -10.47 12.00
N ALA A 297 13.80 -10.59 11.23
CA ALA A 297 12.68 -9.65 11.32
C ALA A 297 11.98 -9.72 12.68
N ARG A 298 11.67 -10.91 13.20
CA ARG A 298 11.07 -11.08 14.55
C ARG A 298 11.98 -10.56 15.66
N ALA A 299 13.30 -10.71 15.51
CA ALA A 299 14.25 -10.16 16.49
C ALA A 299 14.27 -8.63 16.49
N VAL A 300 14.12 -7.99 15.32
CA VAL A 300 14.08 -6.53 15.20
C VAL A 300 12.73 -5.98 15.68
N PHE A 301 11.63 -6.58 15.21
CA PHE A 301 10.26 -6.13 15.43
C PHE A 301 9.54 -6.99 16.47
N HIS A 302 10.15 -7.16 17.64
CA HIS A 302 9.70 -8.08 18.69
C HIS A 302 8.30 -7.79 19.24
N ASP A 303 7.82 -6.56 19.10
CA ASP A 303 6.49 -6.12 19.56
C ASP A 303 5.44 -6.06 18.43
N ALA A 304 5.80 -6.47 17.21
CA ALA A 304 4.92 -6.44 16.04
C ALA A 304 4.55 -7.84 15.56
N THR A 305 3.42 -7.96 14.89
CA THR A 305 3.04 -9.19 14.21
C THR A 305 3.84 -9.30 12.91
N VAL A 306 4.78 -10.25 12.86
CA VAL A 306 5.58 -10.55 11.65
C VAL A 306 5.01 -11.79 10.98
N ALA A 307 4.62 -11.63 9.71
CA ALA A 307 4.07 -12.70 8.88
C ALA A 307 4.84 -12.80 7.56
N VAL A 308 4.97 -14.01 7.01
CA VAL A 308 5.62 -14.23 5.72
C VAL A 308 4.56 -14.52 4.67
N SER A 309 4.54 -13.73 3.61
CA SER A 309 3.55 -13.83 2.52
C SER A 309 3.44 -15.25 1.98
N GLY A 310 2.23 -15.77 1.82
CA GLY A 310 1.98 -17.13 1.34
C GLY A 310 2.16 -18.25 2.37
N GLU A 311 2.60 -17.99 3.61
CA GLU A 311 2.49 -18.98 4.68
C GLU A 311 1.03 -19.20 5.09
N GLU A 312 0.66 -20.46 5.38
CA GLU A 312 -0.73 -20.84 5.64
C GLU A 312 -1.22 -20.48 7.06
N ASP A 313 -0.29 -20.31 7.99
CA ASP A 313 -0.56 -20.10 9.41
C ASP A 313 -1.04 -18.67 9.73
N ASP A 314 -0.82 -17.72 8.81
CA ASP A 314 -1.26 -16.33 8.97
C ASP A 314 -2.34 -15.95 7.94
N ALA A 315 -3.49 -15.47 8.45
CA ALA A 315 -4.63 -15.09 7.63
C ALA A 315 -4.34 -13.92 6.66
N ALA A 316 -3.40 -13.05 7.01
CA ALA A 316 -2.89 -11.99 6.15
C ALA A 316 -2.16 -12.57 4.95
N ALA A 317 -1.21 -13.48 5.22
CA ALA A 317 -0.32 -14.10 4.25
C ALA A 317 -0.99 -15.12 3.34
N LYS A 318 -2.06 -15.78 3.79
CA LYS A 318 -2.74 -16.83 3.04
C LYS A 318 -3.26 -16.37 1.67
N GLY A 319 -2.97 -17.14 0.62
CA GLY A 319 -3.44 -16.94 -0.76
C GLY A 319 -2.54 -16.07 -1.64
N TYR A 320 -1.37 -15.67 -1.13
CA TYR A 320 -0.35 -14.92 -1.88
C TYR A 320 0.68 -15.81 -2.60
N ASP A 321 0.46 -17.13 -2.66
CA ASP A 321 1.36 -18.12 -3.27
C ASP A 321 1.70 -17.84 -4.74
N GLY A 322 0.80 -17.20 -5.49
CA GLY A 322 1.00 -16.82 -6.89
C GLY A 322 1.28 -15.34 -7.13
N ALA A 323 1.35 -14.54 -6.07
CA ALA A 323 1.56 -13.11 -6.16
C ALA A 323 3.03 -12.80 -6.48
N ALA A 324 3.23 -11.90 -7.43
CA ALA A 324 4.55 -11.49 -7.91
C ALA A 324 4.56 -9.98 -8.13
N GLY A 325 5.74 -9.41 -8.33
CA GLY A 325 5.89 -7.99 -8.65
C GLY A 325 5.76 -7.06 -7.45
N PHE A 326 5.99 -7.56 -6.25
CA PHE A 326 6.02 -6.75 -5.04
C PHE A 326 7.15 -5.72 -5.10
N LEU A 327 6.89 -4.50 -4.62
CA LEU A 327 7.89 -3.44 -4.60
C LEU A 327 9.18 -3.85 -3.89
N CYS A 328 9.03 -4.52 -2.74
CA CYS A 328 10.14 -5.07 -1.98
C CYS A 328 11.08 -5.98 -2.80
N ASN A 329 10.52 -6.72 -3.76
CA ASN A 329 11.28 -7.61 -4.62
C ASN A 329 11.99 -6.82 -5.74
N GLY A 330 11.30 -5.83 -6.33
CA GLY A 330 11.87 -5.01 -7.38
C GLY A 330 13.10 -4.25 -6.93
N ILE A 331 13.06 -3.66 -5.73
CA ILE A 331 14.22 -2.94 -5.20
C ILE A 331 15.38 -3.89 -4.92
N ALA A 332 15.09 -5.10 -4.45
CA ALA A 332 16.13 -6.10 -4.24
C ALA A 332 16.85 -6.51 -5.54
N TRP A 333 16.19 -6.46 -6.71
CA TRP A 333 16.78 -6.83 -7.99
C TRP A 333 17.91 -5.88 -8.42
N PHE A 334 17.69 -4.56 -8.39
CA PHE A 334 18.73 -3.62 -8.85
C PHE A 334 19.76 -3.25 -7.77
N MET A 335 19.63 -3.80 -6.56
CA MET A 335 20.64 -3.70 -5.52
C MET A 335 21.69 -4.80 -5.68
N PRO A 336 23.00 -4.49 -5.61
CA PRO A 336 24.05 -5.49 -5.74
C PRO A 336 23.88 -6.70 -4.80
N PRO A 337 24.36 -7.90 -5.17
CA PRO A 337 24.21 -9.11 -4.35
C PRO A 337 24.87 -9.01 -2.97
N HIS A 338 25.90 -8.18 -2.80
CA HIS A 338 26.60 -8.02 -1.52
C HIS A 338 25.80 -7.20 -0.49
N VAL A 339 24.80 -6.42 -0.93
CA VAL A 339 23.98 -5.60 -0.03
C VAL A 339 22.98 -6.49 0.70
N ALA A 340 23.04 -6.52 2.02
CA ALA A 340 22.05 -7.20 2.85
C ALA A 340 20.77 -6.35 2.92
N LYS A 341 19.63 -6.98 2.64
CA LYS A 341 18.34 -6.33 2.43
C LYS A 341 17.33 -6.80 3.48
N LEU A 342 16.65 -5.87 4.15
CA LEU A 342 15.50 -6.16 4.99
C LEU A 342 14.32 -5.34 4.48
N CYS A 343 13.38 -5.98 3.78
CA CYS A 343 12.20 -5.32 3.23
C CYS A 343 10.94 -5.85 3.88
N LEU A 344 10.06 -4.94 4.26
CA LEU A 344 8.77 -5.24 4.84
C LEU A 344 7.68 -4.36 4.24
N THR A 345 6.54 -4.98 4.00
CA THR A 345 5.28 -4.30 3.76
C THR A 345 4.62 -4.12 5.13
N GLN A 346 4.48 -2.86 5.58
CA GLN A 346 3.76 -2.56 6.81
C GLN A 346 2.30 -2.31 6.46
N GLU A 347 1.46 -3.29 6.74
CA GLU A 347 0.07 -3.33 6.32
C GLU A 347 -0.84 -3.01 7.51
N PHE A 348 -1.57 -1.90 7.45
CA PHE A 348 -2.50 -1.49 8.51
C PHE A 348 -3.94 -1.90 8.22
N GLY A 349 -4.61 -2.45 9.23
CA GLY A 349 -6.03 -2.77 9.14
C GLY A 349 -6.92 -1.53 9.06
N THR A 350 -8.01 -1.67 8.31
CA THR A 350 -9.01 -0.61 8.06
C THR A 350 -10.42 -1.20 8.08
N ALA A 351 -11.24 -0.93 7.06
CA ALA A 351 -12.56 -1.52 6.90
C ALA A 351 -12.48 -3.05 6.63
N PRO A 352 -13.56 -3.81 6.89
CA PRO A 352 -13.60 -5.24 6.57
C PRO A 352 -13.27 -5.51 5.09
N GLY A 353 -12.53 -6.59 4.82
CA GLY A 353 -12.03 -6.88 3.46
C GLY A 353 -13.09 -6.98 2.36
N VAL A 354 -14.33 -7.36 2.71
CA VAL A 354 -15.47 -7.34 1.77
C VAL A 354 -15.85 -5.92 1.33
N ALA A 355 -15.74 -4.94 2.22
CA ALA A 355 -15.98 -3.53 1.92
C ALA A 355 -14.85 -2.97 1.05
N VAL A 356 -13.61 -3.33 1.37
CA VAL A 356 -12.42 -2.98 0.59
C VAL A 356 -12.54 -3.51 -0.84
N LEU A 357 -12.82 -4.81 -1.01
CA LEU A 357 -12.98 -5.43 -2.32
C LEU A 357 -14.13 -4.80 -3.10
N LYS A 358 -15.28 -4.58 -2.47
CA LYS A 358 -16.42 -3.89 -3.09
C LYS A 358 -16.03 -2.52 -3.61
N ALA A 359 -15.37 -1.70 -2.80
CA ALA A 359 -14.96 -0.36 -3.21
C ALA A 359 -13.97 -0.41 -4.38
N LEU A 360 -13.02 -1.36 -4.40
CA LEU A 360 -12.09 -1.57 -5.52
C LEU A 360 -12.81 -1.89 -6.82
N VAL A 361 -13.75 -2.85 -6.77
CA VAL A 361 -14.54 -3.26 -7.93
C VAL A 361 -15.37 -2.08 -8.47
N GLU A 362 -16.06 -1.37 -7.57
CA GLU A 362 -16.92 -0.25 -7.96
C GLU A 362 -16.15 0.92 -8.54
N GLU A 363 -15.04 1.29 -7.89
CA GLU A 363 -14.16 2.37 -8.30
C GLU A 363 -13.57 2.12 -9.70
N ASN A 364 -13.11 0.89 -9.95
CA ASN A 364 -12.50 0.51 -11.22
C ASN A 364 -13.53 0.45 -12.36
N ALA A 365 -14.71 -0.11 -12.09
CA ALA A 365 -15.81 -0.12 -13.05
C ALA A 365 -16.24 1.30 -13.42
N MET A 366 -16.41 2.19 -12.44
CA MET A 366 -16.78 3.58 -12.71
C MET A 366 -15.68 4.36 -13.41
N TYR A 367 -14.40 4.07 -13.14
CA TYR A 367 -13.28 4.64 -13.87
C TYR A 367 -13.36 4.34 -15.37
N HIS A 368 -13.62 3.08 -15.75
CA HIS A 368 -13.64 2.67 -17.15
C HIS A 368 -14.94 2.99 -17.89
N TYR A 369 -16.08 2.89 -17.22
CA TYR A 369 -17.40 2.95 -17.89
C TYR A 369 -18.19 4.24 -17.64
N ALA A 370 -17.84 5.01 -16.61
CA ALA A 370 -18.56 6.24 -16.27
C ALA A 370 -17.67 7.27 -15.54
N PRO A 371 -16.55 7.72 -16.15
CA PRO A 371 -15.53 8.54 -15.49
C PRO A 371 -16.07 9.86 -14.92
N THR A 372 -17.11 10.45 -15.53
CA THR A 372 -17.75 11.68 -15.06
C THR A 372 -18.56 11.51 -13.76
N ARG A 373 -18.91 10.28 -13.39
CA ARG A 373 -19.68 9.92 -12.17
C ARG A 373 -18.83 9.18 -11.13
N ARG A 374 -17.52 9.16 -11.34
CA ARG A 374 -16.58 8.31 -10.61
C ARG A 374 -16.25 8.82 -9.20
N LEU A 375 -16.24 10.14 -8.99
CA LEU A 375 -15.69 10.75 -7.76
C LEU A 375 -16.24 10.15 -6.45
N PRO A 376 -17.56 9.92 -6.28
CA PRO A 376 -18.08 9.31 -5.06
C PRO A 376 -17.51 7.91 -4.77
N TYR A 377 -17.20 7.14 -5.82
CA TYR A 377 -16.59 5.81 -5.68
C TYR A 377 -15.10 5.88 -5.37
N GLY A 378 -14.40 6.91 -5.86
CA GLY A 378 -13.03 7.21 -5.44
C GLY A 378 -12.96 7.63 -3.97
N GLN A 379 -13.89 8.46 -3.51
CA GLN A 379 -14.01 8.84 -2.09
C GLN A 379 -14.33 7.64 -1.21
N LYS A 380 -15.26 6.78 -1.64
CA LYS A 380 -15.55 5.50 -0.96
C LYS A 380 -14.33 4.60 -0.89
N LEU A 381 -13.56 4.51 -1.99
CA LEU A 381 -12.32 3.74 -2.02
C LEU A 381 -11.30 4.32 -1.01
N ARG A 382 -11.11 5.64 -1.00
CA ARG A 382 -10.29 6.29 0.02
C ARG A 382 -10.78 5.91 1.42
N ASP A 383 -12.06 6.03 1.72
CA ASP A 383 -12.60 5.87 3.08
C ASP A 383 -12.50 4.44 3.62
N VAL A 384 -12.40 3.42 2.77
CA VAL A 384 -12.13 2.04 3.21
C VAL A 384 -10.65 1.75 3.45
N PHE A 385 -9.74 2.53 2.85
CA PHE A 385 -8.28 2.41 3.01
C PHE A 385 -7.70 3.45 3.98
N TYR A 386 -8.43 4.52 4.25
CA TYR A 386 -8.00 5.63 5.08
C TYR A 386 -9.18 6.07 5.96
N LEU A 387 -9.18 5.62 7.21
CA LEU A 387 -10.22 5.94 8.20
C LEU A 387 -10.05 7.37 8.73
N HIS A 388 -10.11 8.35 7.82
CA HIS A 388 -9.72 9.74 8.01
C HIS A 388 -10.48 10.47 9.13
N ARG A 389 -11.67 10.02 9.53
CA ARG A 389 -12.41 10.61 10.67
C ARG A 389 -12.12 9.93 12.02
N SER A 390 -11.41 8.81 12.02
CA SER A 390 -11.05 8.10 13.24
C SER A 390 -9.75 8.64 13.82
N ALA A 391 -9.86 9.50 14.83
CA ALA A 391 -8.71 10.02 15.58
C ALA A 391 -7.87 8.87 16.20
N LYS A 392 -8.55 7.83 16.71
CA LYS A 392 -7.88 6.64 17.23
C LYS A 392 -7.06 5.91 16.16
N TRP A 393 -7.65 5.65 14.99
CA TRP A 393 -6.94 4.95 13.92
C TRP A 393 -5.71 5.74 13.47
N LYS A 394 -5.84 7.07 13.33
CA LYS A 394 -4.71 7.95 12.98
C LYS A 394 -3.60 7.91 14.04
N ALA A 395 -3.95 7.95 15.32
CA ALA A 395 -2.99 7.82 16.42
C ALA A 395 -2.26 6.47 16.38
N ASP A 396 -3.01 5.36 16.23
CA ASP A 396 -2.43 4.00 16.16
C ASP A 396 -1.48 3.86 14.95
N VAL A 397 -1.85 4.43 13.79
CA VAL A 397 -1.02 4.44 12.57
C VAL A 397 0.29 5.19 12.77
N ILE A 398 0.26 6.38 13.37
CA ILE A 398 1.48 7.13 13.68
C ILE A 398 2.35 6.36 14.67
N GLU A 399 1.77 5.91 15.79
CA GLU A 399 2.52 5.23 16.85
C GLU A 399 3.28 4.00 16.32
N ARG A 400 2.59 3.13 15.58
CA ARG A 400 3.16 1.89 15.05
C ARG A 400 4.06 2.14 13.85
N GLY A 401 3.71 3.07 12.96
CA GLY A 401 4.53 3.46 11.81
C GLY A 401 5.88 4.02 12.24
N VAL A 402 5.88 4.95 13.20
CA VAL A 402 7.09 5.53 13.77
C VAL A 402 7.93 4.46 14.49
N ARG A 403 7.29 3.59 15.28
CA ARG A 403 7.98 2.50 15.98
C ARG A 403 8.75 1.58 15.03
N VAL A 404 8.11 1.11 13.96
CA VAL A 404 8.73 0.19 12.99
C VAL A 404 9.89 0.88 12.26
N PHE A 405 9.72 2.15 11.89
CA PHE A 405 10.81 2.94 11.32
C PHE A 405 12.01 3.07 12.25
N GLU A 406 11.78 3.43 13.53
CA GLU A 406 12.87 3.61 14.50
C GLU A 406 13.56 2.28 14.85
N GLN A 407 12.82 1.18 14.98
CA GLN A 407 13.41 -0.16 15.17
C GLN A 407 14.32 -0.55 13.99
N LEU A 408 13.87 -0.30 12.75
CA LEU A 408 14.68 -0.56 11.56
C LEU A 408 15.92 0.35 11.49
N LYS A 409 15.75 1.65 11.73
CA LYS A 409 16.84 2.63 11.77
C LYS A 409 17.89 2.26 12.83
N GLN A 410 17.45 1.88 14.03
CA GLN A 410 18.34 1.43 15.11
C GLN A 410 19.07 0.15 14.71
N ARG A 411 18.36 -0.83 14.13
CA ARG A 411 18.97 -2.08 13.67
C ARG A 411 20.09 -1.83 12.66
N LEU A 412 19.87 -0.95 11.70
CA LEU A 412 20.87 -0.62 10.69
C LEU A 412 22.04 0.15 11.29
N SER A 413 21.78 1.06 12.23
CA SER A 413 22.83 1.82 12.93
C SER A 413 23.75 0.91 13.76
N SER A 414 23.28 -0.27 14.18
CA SER A 414 24.04 -1.22 15.01
C SER A 414 24.83 -2.26 14.20
N LYS A 415 24.76 -2.22 12.86
CA LYS A 415 25.50 -3.11 11.96
C LYS A 415 26.80 -2.46 11.58
#